data_AF-A0A1V3S9G1-F1
#
_entry.id   AF-A0A1V3S9G1-F1
#
_cell.length_a   1.000
_cell.length_b   1.000
_cell.length_c   1.000
_cell.angle_alpha   90.00
_cell.angle_beta   90.00
_cell.angle_gamma   90.00
#
_symmetry.space_group_name_H-M   'P 1'
#
loop_
_entity.id
_entity.type
_entity.pdbx_description
1 polymer ?
#
loop_
_entity_poly.entity_id
_entity_poly.type
_entity_poly.pdbx_seq_one_letter_code
_entity_poly.pdbx_strand_id
1 'polypeptide(L)'
;MPETNCELSLRQIADDEDLQFLVEAAAQLGIPVEQLTKEAIEKHIADRTRPKTMKGTVQAFRLPYRPSKARTDKGLKDEKR
;
A
#
# COMPACT_ATOMS: atom_id res chain seq x y z
N MET A 1 -7.40 -8.36 -23.94
CA MET A 1 -7.77 -9.62 -23.26
C MET A 1 -9.28 -9.72 -23.36
N PRO A 2 -9.87 -10.84 -23.80
CA PRO A 2 -11.33 -10.96 -23.79
C PRO A 2 -11.78 -11.03 -22.33
N GLU A 3 -12.61 -10.07 -21.92
CA GLU A 3 -13.26 -10.03 -20.62
C GLU A 3 -14.14 -11.30 -20.52
N THR A 4 -13.72 -12.25 -19.69
CA THR A 4 -14.51 -13.44 -19.42
C THR A 4 -15.62 -12.99 -18.48
N ASN A 5 -16.77 -12.60 -19.05
CA ASN A 5 -18.03 -12.42 -18.33
C ASN A 5 -18.50 -13.79 -17.84
N CYS A 6 -17.79 -14.36 -16.87
CA CYS A 6 -18.17 -15.56 -16.17
C CYS A 6 -19.02 -15.07 -14.98
N GLU A 7 -20.31 -14.88 -15.22
CA GLU A 7 -21.29 -14.66 -14.16
C GLU A 7 -21.40 -15.96 -13.34
N LEU A 8 -20.49 -16.15 -12.40
CA LEU A 8 -20.56 -17.23 -11.43
C LEU A 8 -21.62 -16.84 -10.38
N SER A 9 -22.68 -17.65 -10.29
CA SER A 9 -23.70 -17.48 -9.27
C SER A 9 -23.16 -17.90 -7.90
N LEU A 10 -23.52 -17.20 -6.82
CA LEU A 10 -23.14 -17.58 -5.45
C LEU A 10 -23.50 -19.04 -5.12
N ARG A 11 -24.58 -19.56 -5.72
CA ARG A 11 -25.02 -20.96 -5.58
C ARG A 11 -24.07 -22.00 -6.18
N GLN A 12 -23.13 -21.58 -7.02
CA GLN A 12 -22.12 -22.46 -7.61
C GLN A 12 -20.85 -22.53 -6.75
N ILE A 13 -20.72 -21.65 -5.76
CA ILE A 13 -19.49 -21.44 -4.99
C ILE A 13 -19.70 -21.80 -3.51
N ALA A 14 -20.91 -21.56 -2.99
CA ALA A 14 -21.28 -21.78 -1.60
C ALA A 14 -22.40 -22.83 -1.49
N ASP A 15 -22.34 -23.63 -0.44
CA ASP A 15 -23.37 -24.62 -0.10
C ASP A 15 -24.63 -23.94 0.46
N ASP A 16 -25.74 -24.68 0.55
CA ASP A 16 -27.03 -24.12 0.99
C ASP A 16 -26.99 -23.56 2.42
N GLU A 17 -26.22 -24.17 3.32
CA GLU A 17 -26.02 -23.69 4.69
C GLU A 17 -25.26 -22.36 4.71
N ASP A 18 -24.19 -22.23 3.91
CA ASP A 18 -23.41 -21.01 3.79
C ASP A 18 -24.25 -19.88 3.20
N LEU A 19 -25.10 -20.17 2.21
CA LEU A 19 -26.02 -19.20 1.63
C LEU A 19 -27.03 -18.71 2.66
N GLN A 20 -27.59 -19.58 3.50
CA GLN A 20 -28.49 -19.18 4.57
C GLN A 20 -27.79 -18.25 5.56
N PHE A 21 -26.57 -18.59 5.96
CA PHE A 21 -25.76 -17.73 6.83
C PHE A 21 -25.52 -16.35 6.22
N LEU A 22 -25.19 -16.28 4.93
CA LEU A 22 -25.00 -15.01 4.21
C LEU A 22 -26.28 -14.19 4.11
N VAL A 23 -27.44 -14.84 3.93
CA VAL A 23 -28.76 -14.18 3.94
C VAL A 23 -29.06 -13.57 5.30
N GLU A 24 -28.83 -14.31 6.39
CA GLU A 24 -29.04 -13.81 7.74
C GLU A 24 -28.11 -12.63 8.07
N ALA A 25 -26.83 -12.74 7.73
CA ALA A 25 -25.86 -11.67 7.92
C ALA A 25 -26.21 -10.41 7.12
N ALA A 26 -26.68 -10.57 5.88
CA ALA A 26 -27.10 -9.47 5.04
C ALA A 26 -28.38 -8.80 5.57
N ALA A 27 -29.32 -9.60 6.09
CA ALA A 27 -30.55 -9.11 6.73
C ALA A 27 -30.26 -8.28 7.99
N GLN A 28 -29.29 -8.69 8.82
CA GLN A 28 -28.87 -7.92 10.01
C GLN A 28 -28.32 -6.53 9.65
N LEU A 29 -27.70 -6.41 8.47
CA LEU A 29 -27.11 -5.17 7.97
C LEU A 29 -28.07 -4.37 7.06
N GLY A 30 -29.23 -4.94 6.72
CA GLY A 30 -30.22 -4.31 5.83
C GLY A 30 -29.74 -4.15 4.39
N ILE A 31 -28.79 -4.96 3.93
CA ILE A 31 -28.20 -4.90 2.59
C ILE A 31 -28.49 -6.20 1.82
N PRO A 32 -28.45 -6.20 0.48
CA PRO A 32 -28.58 -7.43 -0.30
C PRO A 32 -27.33 -8.32 -0.15
N VAL A 33 -27.52 -9.63 -0.23
CA VAL A 33 -26.45 -10.65 -0.07
C VAL A 33 -25.32 -10.46 -1.08
N GLU A 34 -25.67 -10.13 -2.32
CA GLU A 34 -24.71 -9.86 -3.39
C GLU A 34 -23.80 -8.68 -3.06
N GLN A 35 -24.34 -7.64 -2.41
CA GLN A 35 -23.55 -6.50 -1.98
C GLN A 35 -22.66 -6.87 -0.79
N LEU A 36 -23.19 -7.61 0.20
CA LEU A 36 -22.40 -8.08 1.35
C LEU A 36 -21.19 -8.92 0.90
N THR A 37 -21.43 -9.89 0.02
CA THR A 37 -20.38 -10.77 -0.50
C THR A 37 -19.35 -9.99 -1.31
N LYS A 38 -19.79 -9.06 -2.16
CA LYS A 38 -18.90 -8.17 -2.90
C LYS A 38 -17.97 -7.37 -1.97
N GLU A 39 -18.55 -6.69 -0.98
CA GLU A 39 -17.77 -5.87 -0.04
C GLU A 39 -16.78 -6.73 0.77
N ALA A 40 -17.18 -7.94 1.17
CA ALA A 40 -16.30 -8.87 1.88
C ALA A 40 -15.11 -9.32 1.01
N ILE A 41 -15.35 -9.65 -0.26
CA ILE A 41 -14.31 -10.03 -1.22
C ILE A 41 -13.35 -8.86 -1.46
N GLU A 42 -13.89 -7.67 -1.72
CA GLU A 42 -13.08 -6.46 -1.95
C GLU A 42 -12.19 -6.15 -0.74
N LYS A 43 -12.74 -6.22 0.47
CA LYS A 43 -11.98 -6.03 1.71
C LYS A 43 -10.87 -7.06 1.85
N HIS A 44 -11.17 -8.33 1.60
CA HIS A 44 -10.17 -9.40 1.71
C HIS A 44 -9.05 -9.26 0.66
N ILE A 45 -9.38 -8.87 -0.57
CA ILE A 45 -8.38 -8.56 -1.60
C ILE A 45 -7.53 -7.37 -1.17
N ALA A 46 -8.15 -6.28 -0.72
CA ALA A 46 -7.44 -5.10 -0.25
C ALA A 46 -6.48 -5.45 0.91
N ASP A 47 -6.92 -6.22 1.90
CA ASP A 47 -6.08 -6.62 3.04
C ASP A 47 -4.87 -7.45 2.60
N ARG A 48 -5.02 -8.30 1.57
CA ARG A 48 -3.92 -9.13 1.04
C ARG A 48 -2.99 -8.37 0.10
N THR A 49 -3.51 -7.43 -0.68
CA THR A 49 -2.78 -6.79 -1.79
C THR A 49 -2.29 -5.39 -1.46
N ARG A 50 -2.82 -4.75 -0.40
CA ARG A 50 -2.45 -3.40 -0.02
C ARG A 50 -0.94 -3.33 0.22
N PRO A 51 -0.22 -2.42 -0.48
CA PRO A 51 1.21 -2.25 -0.28
C PRO A 51 1.51 -1.92 1.18
N LYS A 52 2.34 -2.75 1.81
CA LYS A 52 2.82 -2.51 3.18
C LYS A 52 3.99 -1.54 3.11
N THR A 53 3.96 -0.49 3.91
CA THR A 53 5.10 0.42 4.05
C THR A 53 6.27 -0.33 4.67
N MET A 54 7.33 -0.52 3.88
CA MET A 54 8.57 -1.08 4.39
C MET A 54 9.33 0.00 5.16
N LYS A 55 9.86 -0.35 6.34
CA LYS A 55 10.79 0.53 7.05
C LYS A 55 12.10 0.59 6.27
N GLY A 56 12.53 1.79 5.91
CA GLY A 56 13.78 2.03 5.21
C GLY A 56 14.23 3.47 5.40
N THR A 57 15.53 3.70 5.26
CA THR A 57 16.10 5.06 5.27
C THR A 57 16.22 5.53 3.82
N VAL A 58 15.50 6.59 3.48
CA VAL A 58 15.67 7.25 2.18
C VAL A 58 17.02 7.95 2.19
N GLN A 59 17.99 7.45 1.43
CA GLN A 59 19.26 8.13 1.25
C GLN A 59 19.05 9.30 0.30
N ALA A 60 19.15 10.53 0.83
CA ALA A 60 19.17 11.71 -0.02
C ALA A 60 20.37 11.63 -0.98
N PHE A 61 20.17 12.06 -2.23
CA PHE A 61 21.29 12.27 -3.16
C PHE A 61 22.31 13.19 -2.51
N ARG A 62 23.60 12.89 -2.72
CA ARG A 62 24.68 13.80 -2.28
C ARG A 62 24.38 15.18 -2.84
N LEU A 63 24.28 16.18 -1.96
CA LEU A 63 24.19 17.58 -2.38
C LEU A 63 25.34 17.87 -3.37
N PRO A 64 25.09 18.67 -4.42
CA PRO A 64 26.15 19.07 -5.33
C PRO A 64 27.29 19.70 -4.53
N TYR A 65 28.53 19.42 -4.95
CA TYR A 65 29.75 19.86 -4.30
C TYR A 65 29.65 21.35 -3.94
N ARG A 66 29.68 21.65 -2.63
CA ARG A 66 29.88 23.02 -2.14
C ARG A 66 31.36 23.19 -1.87
N PRO A 67 32.07 24.08 -2.60
CA PRO A 67 33.47 24.34 -2.30
C PRO A 67 33.57 24.79 -0.84
N SER A 68 34.38 24.08 -0.06
CA SER A 68 34.73 24.50 1.30
C SER A 68 35.34 25.90 1.20
N LYS A 69 34.83 26.86 2.00
CA LYS A 69 35.47 28.18 2.12
C LYS A 69 36.95 27.95 2.40
N ALA A 70 37.82 28.51 1.55
CA ALA A 70 39.25 28.43 1.74
C ALA A 70 39.58 28.88 3.18
N ARG A 71 40.30 28.03 3.92
CA ARG A 71 40.89 28.46 5.20
C ARG A 71 41.79 29.64 4.87
N THR A 72 41.54 30.79 5.49
CA THR A 72 42.46 31.93 5.41
C THR A 72 43.76 31.48 6.05
N ASP A 73 44.78 31.33 5.21
CA ASP A 73 46.10 30.88 5.61
C ASP A 73 46.71 31.94 6.54
N LYS A 74 46.65 31.68 7.85
CA LYS A 74 47.31 32.51 8.85
C LYS A 74 48.76 32.05 8.96
N GLY A 75 49.62 32.70 8.19
CA GLY A 75 50.97 33.02 8.66
C GLY A 75 52.11 32.37 7.87
N LEU A 76 52.68 33.15 6.95
CA LEU A 76 54.12 33.19 6.78
C LEU A 76 54.62 34.26 7.76
N LYS A 77 55.28 33.85 8.86
CA LYS A 77 55.98 34.81 9.71
C LYS A 77 57.21 35.29 8.94
N ASP A 78 57.27 36.58 8.65
CA ASP A 78 58.47 37.24 8.15
C ASP A 78 59.61 37.06 9.16
N GLU A 79 60.62 36.25 8.82
CA GLU A 79 61.93 36.30 9.45
C GLU A 79 62.60 37.62 9.03
N LYS A 80 62.58 38.60 9.94
CA LYS A 80 63.41 39.81 9.82
C LYS A 80 64.85 39.49 10.20
N ARG A 81 65.74 39.89 9.29
CA ARG A 81 67.21 39.97 9.41
C ARG A 81 67.65 40.88 10.55
#